data_AF-A0A0D1YS38-F1
#
_entry.id   AF-A0A0D1YS38-F1
#
_cell.length_a   1.000
_cell.length_b   1.000
_cell.length_c   1.000
_cell.angle_alpha   90.00
_cell.angle_beta   90.00
_cell.angle_gamma   90.00
#
_symmetry.space_group_name_H-M   'P 1'
#
loop_
_entity.id
_entity.type
_entity.pdbx_description
1 polymer ?
#
loop_
_entity_poly.entity_id
_entity_poly.type
_entity_poly.pdbx_seq_one_letter_code
_entity_poly.pdbx_strand_id
1 'polypeptide(L)'
;MTDIANPYGSPFSASTPLDLGLNSESEHPMSKHLSTQPDQPPLSSPRAMQNPRQQPRKDGCISLGREETQFQKALQVIGSCFLYMNSWGILNSFGAFQAYYAQTLRPSKSESQIAWIGSLQGFLLLFIGVLVGPAIDVGYMRHVLTVGSLLFAFGLFMTSLCHQYYQLILAQGLVVGIGAGCIFLPSITVVPQWFSPQRSPLALGIVATGSSIGGIIFPAMFHSIQISADFGWAVRVIAFVALATNVFGTAVLKYQAPLPEHHRALLDMSMLKERYFLPLCAALWLALAGLYIPIFFIPSYYLSLSPSTSQGSSSATLAFWLVPTLWRVLCQAVWSPTCLRLLSLATSTWSSS
;
A
#
# COMPACT_ATOMS: atom_id res chain seq x y z
N MET A 1 39.43 -24.83 -62.81
CA MET A 1 40.10 -26.10 -62.49
C MET A 1 39.70 -26.47 -61.07
N THR A 2 38.82 -27.48 -60.94
CA THR A 2 38.67 -28.53 -59.87
C THR A 2 38.65 -28.07 -58.38
N ASP A 3 37.77 -28.49 -57.45
CA ASP A 3 36.81 -29.62 -57.27
C ASP A 3 35.71 -29.20 -56.25
N ILE A 4 34.41 -29.50 -56.38
CA ILE A 4 33.61 -30.72 -56.08
C ILE A 4 33.61 -31.18 -54.59
N ALA A 5 32.46 -31.05 -53.90
CA ALA A 5 31.68 -32.19 -53.32
C ALA A 5 30.43 -31.74 -52.51
N ASN A 6 29.29 -32.32 -52.89
CA ASN A 6 27.97 -32.43 -52.22
C ASN A 6 28.01 -33.68 -51.29
N PRO A 7 27.11 -33.91 -50.29
CA PRO A 7 25.78 -34.48 -50.59
C PRO A 7 24.64 -34.16 -49.59
N TYR A 8 23.48 -33.73 -50.11
CA TYR A 8 22.15 -34.14 -49.62
C TYR A 8 21.52 -35.08 -50.65
N GLY A 9 20.94 -36.20 -50.22
CA GLY A 9 20.29 -37.20 -51.08
C GLY A 9 19.19 -37.97 -50.34
N SER A 10 18.08 -38.17 -51.04
CA SER A 10 16.73 -38.58 -50.62
C SER A 10 16.45 -40.11 -50.83
N PRO A 11 15.22 -40.63 -51.10
CA PRO A 11 14.40 -41.43 -50.16
C PRO A 11 13.85 -42.80 -50.70
N PHE A 12 12.94 -43.44 -49.93
CA PHE A 12 11.90 -44.45 -50.28
C PHE A 12 12.24 -45.92 -50.66
N SER A 13 11.67 -46.91 -49.91
CA SER A 13 10.70 -47.96 -50.36
C SER A 13 10.66 -49.26 -49.51
N ALA A 14 9.44 -49.80 -49.33
CA ALA A 14 9.02 -51.23 -49.33
C ALA A 14 8.72 -52.05 -48.03
N SER A 15 7.47 -52.59 -48.04
CA SER A 15 6.97 -53.95 -47.71
C SER A 15 6.57 -54.43 -46.28
N THR A 16 5.28 -54.79 -46.16
CA THR A 16 4.60 -55.78 -45.25
C THR A 16 5.02 -57.24 -45.58
N PRO A 17 4.70 -58.33 -44.79
CA PRO A 17 3.37 -58.72 -44.24
C PRO A 17 3.32 -59.62 -42.94
N LEU A 18 2.11 -60.11 -42.59
CA LEU A 18 1.70 -61.41 -41.98
C LEU A 18 1.11 -61.51 -40.54
N ASP A 19 -0.13 -62.04 -40.51
CA ASP A 19 -0.93 -62.62 -39.40
C ASP A 19 -0.39 -63.97 -38.89
N LEU A 20 -0.71 -64.34 -37.64
CA LEU A 20 -0.96 -65.73 -37.18
C LEU A 20 -1.54 -65.75 -35.75
N GLY A 21 -2.74 -66.30 -35.59
CA GLY A 21 -3.35 -66.61 -34.29
C GLY A 21 -2.90 -67.95 -33.73
N LEU A 22 -3.28 -68.26 -32.48
CA LEU A 22 -3.43 -69.62 -31.94
C LEU A 22 -4.20 -69.61 -30.61
N ASN A 23 -5.27 -70.39 -30.59
CA ASN A 23 -6.07 -70.78 -29.42
C ASN A 23 -5.30 -71.79 -28.54
N SER A 24 -5.65 -71.89 -27.26
CA SER A 24 -5.48 -73.12 -26.49
C SER A 24 -6.75 -73.45 -25.69
N GLU A 25 -7.24 -74.67 -25.92
CA GLU A 25 -8.37 -75.36 -25.29
C GLU A 25 -7.97 -76.00 -23.94
N SER A 26 -8.96 -76.32 -23.08
CA SER A 26 -9.03 -77.60 -22.32
C SER A 26 -10.31 -77.76 -21.45
N GLU A 27 -11.25 -78.53 -22.00
CA GLU A 27 -12.14 -79.61 -21.48
C GLU A 27 -12.50 -79.85 -19.98
N HIS A 28 -13.83 -79.91 -19.71
CA HIS A 28 -14.70 -80.95 -19.04
C HIS A 28 -14.48 -81.52 -17.58
N PRO A 29 -15.45 -82.23 -16.92
CA PRO A 29 -16.83 -81.89 -16.52
C PRO A 29 -17.29 -82.36 -15.08
N MET A 30 -18.49 -81.91 -14.64
CA MET A 30 -19.53 -82.63 -13.85
C MET A 30 -19.28 -83.16 -12.39
N SER A 31 -19.96 -82.60 -11.38
CA SER A 31 -20.78 -83.40 -10.42
C SER A 31 -21.81 -82.55 -9.64
N LYS A 32 -22.93 -83.20 -9.29
CA LYS A 32 -24.18 -82.67 -8.74
C LYS A 32 -24.11 -82.37 -7.24
N HIS A 33 -24.78 -81.32 -6.76
CA HIS A 33 -25.66 -81.41 -5.60
C HIS A 33 -26.82 -80.40 -5.69
N LEU A 34 -28.00 -80.90 -5.37
CA LEU A 34 -29.33 -80.32 -5.52
C LEU A 34 -29.75 -79.67 -4.20
N SER A 35 -30.16 -78.40 -4.19
CA SER A 35 -31.32 -77.92 -3.39
C SER A 35 -31.74 -76.48 -3.76
N THR A 36 -32.99 -76.37 -4.22
CA THR A 36 -33.94 -75.23 -4.16
C THR A 36 -33.65 -73.91 -4.91
N GLN A 37 -34.29 -73.77 -6.09
CA GLN A 37 -34.75 -72.52 -6.77
C GLN A 37 -35.89 -71.83 -5.97
N PRO A 38 -36.42 -70.62 -6.33
CA PRO A 38 -36.37 -69.89 -7.63
C PRO A 38 -36.00 -68.39 -7.50
N ASP A 39 -35.75 -67.52 -8.49
CA ASP A 39 -35.53 -67.49 -9.95
C ASP A 39 -34.84 -66.12 -10.24
N GLN A 40 -33.92 -66.06 -11.20
CA GLN A 40 -33.36 -64.83 -11.84
C GLN A 40 -33.73 -64.88 -13.36
N PRO A 41 -33.44 -63.92 -14.29
CA PRO A 41 -32.55 -62.72 -14.30
C PRO A 41 -33.14 -61.54 -15.17
N PRO A 42 -32.40 -60.65 -15.89
CA PRO A 42 -31.04 -60.08 -15.77
C PRO A 42 -30.96 -58.52 -15.79
N LEU A 43 -29.74 -58.00 -15.56
CA LEU A 43 -29.27 -56.63 -15.78
C LEU A 43 -29.61 -56.06 -17.18
N SER A 44 -30.02 -54.79 -17.22
CA SER A 44 -29.86 -53.90 -18.38
C SER A 44 -29.20 -52.58 -17.94
N SER A 45 -28.44 -51.99 -18.86
CA SER A 45 -27.40 -50.96 -18.67
C SER A 45 -27.86 -49.63 -18.03
N PRO A 46 -26.93 -48.86 -17.42
CA PRO A 46 -27.24 -47.53 -16.91
C PRO A 46 -27.44 -46.55 -18.07
N ARG A 47 -28.70 -46.28 -18.41
CA ARG A 47 -29.07 -45.10 -19.22
C ARG A 47 -28.84 -43.84 -18.39
N ALA A 48 -28.04 -42.95 -18.96
CA ALA A 48 -27.77 -41.60 -18.51
C ALA A 48 -29.05 -40.85 -18.09
N MET A 49 -29.23 -40.63 -16.78
CA MET A 49 -30.07 -39.55 -16.29
C MET A 49 -29.29 -38.23 -16.44
N GLN A 50 -29.42 -37.63 -17.62
CA GLN A 50 -29.12 -36.22 -17.85
C GLN A 50 -30.03 -35.38 -16.96
N ASN A 51 -29.47 -34.85 -15.89
CA ASN A 51 -30.08 -33.83 -15.05
C ASN A 51 -30.15 -32.52 -15.86
N PRO A 52 -31.33 -31.89 -16.10
CA PRO A 52 -31.40 -30.65 -16.85
C PRO A 52 -30.77 -29.50 -16.04
N ARG A 53 -29.54 -29.13 -16.41
CA ARG A 53 -29.04 -27.77 -16.18
C ARG A 53 -29.82 -26.80 -17.07
N GLN A 54 -30.49 -25.82 -16.46
CA GLN A 54 -30.78 -24.43 -16.94
C GLN A 54 -32.05 -23.94 -16.18
N GLN A 55 -32.12 -22.79 -15.50
CA GLN A 55 -31.43 -21.50 -15.61
C GLN A 55 -31.28 -20.82 -14.23
N PRO A 56 -30.29 -19.91 -14.05
CA PRO A 56 -30.36 -18.93 -12.97
C PRO A 56 -31.49 -17.94 -13.27
N ARG A 57 -32.41 -17.79 -12.30
CA ARG A 57 -33.46 -16.78 -12.31
C ARG A 57 -32.82 -15.40 -12.40
N LYS A 58 -32.85 -14.78 -13.58
CA LYS A 58 -32.61 -13.35 -13.73
C LYS A 58 -33.90 -12.59 -13.45
N ASP A 59 -33.71 -11.40 -12.91
CA ASP A 59 -34.65 -10.29 -12.76
C ASP A 59 -35.40 -10.23 -11.42
N GLY A 60 -34.92 -9.32 -10.55
CA GLY A 60 -35.69 -8.80 -9.43
C GLY A 60 -34.93 -8.20 -8.23
N CYS A 61 -33.64 -8.52 -7.98
CA CYS A 61 -32.99 -8.12 -6.72
C CYS A 61 -31.46 -7.99 -6.77
N ILE A 62 -30.87 -7.20 -7.71
CA ILE A 62 -29.40 -6.99 -7.73
C ILE A 62 -29.00 -5.57 -8.19
N SER A 63 -29.67 -4.52 -7.72
CA SER A 63 -29.17 -3.14 -7.86
C SER A 63 -28.73 -2.56 -6.51
N LEU A 64 -29.53 -2.73 -5.45
CA LEU A 64 -29.23 -2.15 -4.12
C LEU A 64 -27.91 -2.66 -3.51
N GLY A 65 -27.61 -3.97 -3.56
CA GLY A 65 -26.37 -4.51 -2.97
C GLY A 65 -25.08 -4.13 -3.73
N ARG A 66 -25.17 -3.87 -5.05
CA ARG A 66 -24.00 -3.48 -5.86
C ARG A 66 -23.65 -2.02 -5.64
N GLU A 67 -24.66 -1.14 -5.51
CA GLU A 67 -24.44 0.28 -5.22
C GLU A 67 -23.93 0.51 -3.80
N GLU A 68 -24.48 -0.19 -2.80
CA GLU A 68 -23.95 -0.15 -1.43
C GLU A 68 -22.48 -0.57 -1.37
N THR A 69 -22.09 -1.56 -2.17
CA THR A 69 -20.70 -2.02 -2.27
C THR A 69 -19.78 -0.97 -2.92
N GLN A 70 -20.23 -0.20 -3.91
CA GLN A 70 -19.42 0.86 -4.53
C GLN A 70 -19.28 2.08 -3.61
N PHE A 71 -20.37 2.48 -2.95
CA PHE A 71 -20.34 3.57 -1.99
C PHE A 71 -19.38 3.27 -0.85
N GLN A 72 -19.43 2.06 -0.29
CA GLN A 72 -18.50 1.64 0.77
C GLN A 72 -17.04 1.67 0.30
N LYS A 73 -16.75 1.20 -0.92
CA LYS A 73 -15.39 1.26 -1.52
C LYS A 73 -14.88 2.68 -1.64
N ALA A 74 -15.71 3.59 -2.15
CA ALA A 74 -15.37 5.01 -2.24
C ALA A 74 -15.11 5.60 -0.85
N LEU A 75 -15.95 5.27 0.13
CA LEU A 75 -15.81 5.72 1.50
C LEU A 75 -14.49 5.24 2.11
N GLN A 76 -14.08 3.97 1.89
CA GLN A 76 -12.77 3.47 2.34
C GLN A 76 -11.61 4.26 1.73
N VAL A 77 -11.67 4.55 0.43
CA VAL A 77 -10.62 5.34 -0.25
C VAL A 77 -10.54 6.75 0.32
N ILE A 78 -11.68 7.41 0.53
CA ILE A 78 -11.73 8.78 1.08
C ILE A 78 -11.22 8.78 2.53
N GLY A 79 -11.69 7.85 3.35
CA GLY A 79 -11.24 7.70 4.74
C GLY A 79 -9.73 7.47 4.83
N SER A 80 -9.20 6.55 4.02
CA SER A 80 -7.76 6.30 3.94
C SER A 80 -6.99 7.50 3.40
N CYS A 81 -7.54 8.24 2.43
CA CYS A 81 -6.92 9.45 1.89
C CYS A 81 -6.74 10.52 2.98
N PHE A 82 -7.73 10.73 3.84
CA PHE A 82 -7.61 11.68 4.96
C PHE A 82 -6.58 11.24 6.02
N LEU A 83 -6.53 9.96 6.36
CA LEU A 83 -5.53 9.42 7.28
C LEU A 83 -4.11 9.52 6.69
N TYR A 84 -3.98 9.28 5.38
CA TYR A 84 -2.73 9.43 4.63
C TYR A 84 -2.30 10.90 4.53
N MET A 85 -3.26 11.80 4.34
CA MET A 85 -3.08 13.25 4.34
C MET A 85 -2.54 13.72 5.69
N ASN A 86 -3.11 13.28 6.81
CA ASN A 86 -2.61 13.70 8.13
C ASN A 86 -1.21 13.18 8.43
N SER A 87 -0.95 11.89 8.19
CA SER A 87 0.37 11.29 8.45
C SER A 87 1.47 11.89 7.57
N TRP A 88 1.41 11.67 6.26
CA TRP A 88 2.45 12.13 5.34
C TRP A 88 2.35 13.62 5.02
N GLY A 89 1.15 14.20 4.97
CA GLY A 89 0.98 15.63 4.67
C GLY A 89 1.57 16.54 5.74
N ILE A 90 1.39 16.24 7.02
CA ILE A 90 2.04 17.00 8.11
C ILE A 90 3.56 16.83 8.06
N LEU A 91 4.07 15.62 7.79
CA LEU A 91 5.51 15.40 7.63
C LEU A 91 6.08 16.21 6.46
N ASN A 92 5.41 16.22 5.30
CA ASN A 92 5.82 17.00 4.13
C ASN A 92 5.80 18.51 4.41
N SER A 93 4.93 18.94 5.31
CA SER A 93 4.77 20.34 5.70
C SER A 93 5.87 20.82 6.64
N PHE A 94 6.72 19.91 7.13
CA PHE A 94 7.79 20.23 8.07
C PHE A 94 8.73 21.33 7.57
N GLY A 95 8.93 21.47 6.26
CA GLY A 95 9.74 22.57 5.71
C GLY A 95 9.25 23.98 6.11
N ALA A 96 7.93 24.18 6.21
CA ALA A 96 7.36 25.45 6.69
C ALA A 96 7.58 25.66 8.19
N PHE A 97 7.42 24.60 8.99
CA PHE A 97 7.74 24.62 10.42
C PHE A 97 9.23 24.89 10.66
N GLN A 98 10.11 24.24 9.91
CA GLN A 98 11.56 24.43 9.98
C GLN A 98 11.96 25.87 9.67
N ALA A 99 11.36 26.49 8.63
CA ALA A 99 11.62 27.89 8.30
C ALA A 99 11.21 28.83 9.45
N TYR A 100 10.07 28.59 10.09
CA TYR A 100 9.62 29.34 11.26
C TYR A 100 10.55 29.13 12.47
N TYR A 101 10.88 27.87 12.79
CA TYR A 101 11.79 27.53 13.88
C TYR A 101 13.19 28.12 13.69
N ALA A 102 13.69 28.17 12.46
CA ALA A 102 14.97 28.80 12.16
C ALA A 102 14.98 30.30 12.45
N GLN A 103 13.83 30.97 12.39
CA GLN A 103 13.72 32.40 12.73
C GLN A 103 13.52 32.60 14.24
N THR A 104 12.70 31.79 14.89
CA THR A 104 12.34 31.98 16.31
C THR A 104 13.36 31.42 17.30
N LEU A 105 14.10 30.37 16.95
CA LEU A 105 15.09 29.72 17.83
C LEU A 105 16.54 30.21 17.60
N ARG A 106 16.79 31.14 16.66
CA ARG A 106 18.08 31.82 16.50
C ARG A 106 18.32 32.78 17.67
N PRO A 107 19.51 32.87 18.30
CA PRO A 107 20.84 32.30 17.97
C PRO A 107 21.19 30.96 18.65
N SER A 108 20.22 30.31 19.32
CA SER A 108 20.49 29.21 20.24
C SER A 108 20.70 27.83 19.59
N LYS A 109 20.25 27.65 18.34
CA LYS A 109 20.28 26.35 17.62
C LYS A 109 20.67 26.51 16.15
N SER A 110 21.41 25.53 15.63
CA SER A 110 21.74 25.42 14.20
C SER A 110 20.56 24.85 13.39
N GLU A 111 20.53 25.11 12.09
CA GLU A 111 19.51 24.54 11.19
C GLU A 111 19.54 23.01 11.17
N SER A 112 20.74 22.41 11.31
CA SER A 112 20.90 20.96 11.45
C SER A 112 20.26 20.42 12.74
N GLN A 113 20.28 21.16 13.84
CA GLN A 113 19.60 20.76 15.07
C GLN A 113 18.08 20.80 14.88
N ILE A 114 17.55 21.83 14.24
CA ILE A 114 16.11 21.95 13.99
C ILE A 114 15.61 20.82 13.07
N ALA A 115 16.41 20.43 12.06
CA ALA A 115 16.07 19.35 11.15
C ALA A 115 15.88 17.97 11.85
N TRP A 116 16.45 17.76 13.05
CA TRP A 116 16.22 16.54 13.82
C TRP A 116 14.77 16.32 14.22
N ILE A 117 13.98 17.39 14.40
CA ILE A 117 12.56 17.27 14.78
C ILE A 117 11.78 16.54 13.68
N GLY A 118 11.89 17.00 12.43
CA GLY A 118 11.23 16.40 11.28
C GLY A 118 11.81 15.04 10.91
N SER A 119 13.12 14.87 11.09
CA SER A 119 13.79 13.58 10.83
C SER A 119 13.32 12.50 11.80
N LEU A 120 13.19 12.83 13.09
CA LEU A 120 12.63 11.93 14.10
C LEU A 120 11.16 11.61 13.81
N GLN A 121 10.37 12.62 13.43
CA GLN A 121 8.97 12.43 13.05
C GLN A 121 8.84 11.45 11.88
N GLY A 122 9.64 11.63 10.82
CA GLY A 122 9.63 10.75 9.64
C GLY A 122 10.14 9.35 9.93
N PHE A 123 11.19 9.23 10.75
CA PHE A 123 11.69 7.93 11.22
C PHE A 123 10.60 7.15 11.97
N LEU A 124 9.94 7.78 12.94
CA LEU A 124 8.90 7.13 13.74
C LEU A 124 7.66 6.78 12.93
N LEU A 125 7.27 7.63 11.97
CA LEU A 125 6.16 7.36 11.06
C LEU A 125 6.33 6.00 10.35
N LEU A 126 7.55 5.68 9.93
CA LEU A 126 7.86 4.40 9.26
C LEU A 126 8.17 3.28 10.26
N PHE A 127 8.99 3.55 11.28
CA PHE A 127 9.49 2.56 12.23
C PHE A 127 8.37 1.94 13.07
N ILE A 128 7.40 2.74 13.51
CA ILE A 128 6.24 2.25 14.27
C ILE A 128 5.39 1.28 13.44
N GLY A 129 5.47 1.34 12.11
CA GLY A 129 4.86 0.36 11.21
C GLY A 129 5.27 -1.08 11.50
N VAL A 130 6.50 -1.31 12.00
CA VAL A 130 6.99 -2.65 12.39
C VAL A 130 6.16 -3.24 13.54
N LEU A 131 5.73 -2.40 14.48
CA LEU A 131 4.92 -2.82 15.62
C LEU A 131 3.44 -2.88 15.27
N VAL A 132 2.98 -1.94 14.42
CA VAL A 132 1.58 -1.81 14.03
C VAL A 132 1.14 -2.92 13.09
N GLY A 133 2.01 -3.42 12.20
CA GLY A 133 1.67 -4.50 11.26
C GLY A 133 1.13 -5.75 11.96
N PRO A 134 1.92 -6.38 12.86
CA PRO A 134 1.46 -7.52 13.65
C PRO A 134 0.22 -7.22 14.49
N ALA A 135 0.10 -6.00 15.04
CA ALA A 135 -1.09 -5.61 15.81
C ALA A 135 -2.36 -5.57 14.94
N ILE A 136 -2.25 -5.11 13.68
CA ILE A 136 -3.36 -5.15 12.71
C ILE A 136 -3.69 -6.60 12.35
N ASP A 137 -2.69 -7.45 12.15
CA ASP A 137 -2.88 -8.87 11.79
C ASP A 137 -3.62 -9.65 12.89
N VAL A 138 -3.43 -9.30 14.17
CA VAL A 138 -4.18 -9.91 15.30
C VAL A 138 -5.58 -9.28 15.48
N GLY A 139 -5.94 -8.27 14.69
CA GLY A 139 -7.27 -7.65 14.70
C GLY A 139 -7.40 -6.40 15.56
N TYR A 140 -6.28 -5.84 16.07
CA TYR A 140 -6.30 -4.60 16.85
C TYR A 140 -6.35 -3.32 16.00
N MET A 141 -6.66 -3.42 14.70
CA MET A 141 -6.64 -2.27 13.77
C MET A 141 -7.41 -1.06 14.30
N ARG A 142 -8.65 -1.24 14.80
CA ARG A 142 -9.48 -0.13 15.28
C ARG A 142 -8.90 0.52 16.55
N HIS A 143 -8.29 -0.29 17.42
CA HIS A 143 -7.64 0.20 18.64
C HIS A 143 -6.40 1.02 18.28
N VAL A 144 -5.55 0.50 17.38
CA VAL A 144 -4.36 1.20 16.90
C VAL A 144 -4.73 2.52 16.23
N LEU A 145 -5.76 2.51 15.38
CA LEU A 145 -6.20 3.71 14.66
C LEU A 145 -6.78 4.78 15.61
N THR A 146 -7.54 4.35 16.64
CA THR A 146 -8.10 5.26 17.64
C THR A 146 -6.99 5.86 18.51
N VAL A 147 -6.09 5.02 19.05
CA VAL A 147 -4.96 5.47 19.87
C VAL A 147 -4.02 6.36 19.06
N GLY A 148 -3.71 5.97 17.82
CA GLY A 148 -2.89 6.76 16.90
C GLY A 148 -3.49 8.13 16.60
N SER A 149 -4.80 8.19 16.30
CA SER A 149 -5.52 9.44 16.05
C SER A 149 -5.53 10.38 17.24
N LEU A 150 -5.75 9.85 18.45
CA LEU A 150 -5.71 10.63 19.69
C LEU A 150 -4.29 11.14 19.96
N LEU A 151 -3.28 10.29 19.83
CA LEU A 151 -1.89 10.64 20.07
C LEU A 151 -1.41 11.70 19.06
N PHE A 152 -1.78 11.56 17.80
CA PHE A 152 -1.46 12.52 16.74
C PHE A 152 -2.07 13.90 17.03
N ALA A 153 -3.36 13.95 17.34
CA ALA A 153 -4.03 15.21 17.68
C ALA A 153 -3.44 15.84 18.95
N PHE A 154 -3.22 15.02 19.99
CA PHE A 154 -2.58 15.46 21.23
C PHE A 154 -1.20 16.05 20.98
N GLY A 155 -0.36 15.39 20.18
CA GLY A 155 0.97 15.88 19.82
C GLY A 155 0.93 17.23 19.10
N LEU A 156 -0.02 17.42 18.18
CA LEU A 156 -0.20 18.73 17.51
C LEU A 156 -0.67 19.81 18.48
N PHE A 157 -1.63 19.52 19.36
CA PHE A 157 -2.05 20.48 20.38
C PHE A 157 -0.92 20.83 21.35
N MET A 158 -0.10 19.86 21.77
CA MET A 158 1.07 20.11 22.61
C MET A 158 2.13 20.94 21.87
N THR A 159 2.31 20.69 20.57
CA THR A 159 3.22 21.48 19.72
C THR A 159 2.83 22.96 19.72
N SER A 160 1.52 23.27 19.76
CA SER A 160 1.04 24.66 19.83
C SER A 160 1.44 25.43 21.09
N LEU A 161 1.82 24.73 22.16
CA LEU A 161 2.21 25.30 23.45
C LEU A 161 3.73 25.32 23.63
N CYS A 162 4.49 24.82 22.66
CA CYS A 162 5.93 24.68 22.76
C CYS A 162 6.64 26.01 22.49
N HIS A 163 7.56 26.36 23.38
CA HIS A 163 8.46 27.52 23.22
C HIS A 163 9.93 27.11 23.15
N GLN A 164 10.25 25.88 23.56
CA GLN A 164 11.62 25.39 23.66
C GLN A 164 11.88 24.22 22.68
N TYR A 165 13.12 24.12 22.20
CA TYR A 165 13.52 23.06 21.25
C TYR A 165 13.20 21.64 21.74
N TYR A 166 13.47 21.33 23.01
CA TYR A 166 13.20 19.98 23.53
C TYR A 166 11.70 19.66 23.56
N GLN A 167 10.85 20.66 23.77
CA GLN A 167 9.39 20.49 23.78
C GLN A 167 8.90 20.15 22.36
N LEU A 168 9.46 20.80 21.33
CA LEU A 168 9.16 20.50 19.93
C LEU A 168 9.62 19.10 19.53
N ILE A 169 10.81 18.66 19.95
CA ILE A 169 11.30 17.29 19.75
C ILE A 169 10.30 16.27 20.33
N LEU A 170 9.82 16.49 21.56
CA LEU A 170 8.91 15.56 22.22
C LEU A 170 7.50 15.61 21.64
N ALA A 171 6.92 16.78 21.45
CA ALA A 171 5.55 16.92 20.97
C ALA A 171 5.44 16.59 19.47
N GLN A 172 6.25 17.23 18.62
CA GLN A 172 6.16 17.08 17.17
C GLN A 172 7.00 15.91 16.64
N GLY A 173 8.24 15.76 17.14
CA GLY A 173 9.10 14.66 16.69
C GLY A 173 8.57 13.30 17.16
N LEU A 174 8.45 13.12 18.47
CA LEU A 174 8.11 11.85 19.09
C LEU A 174 6.61 11.55 19.05
N VAL A 175 5.78 12.40 19.67
CA VAL A 175 4.34 12.09 19.85
C VAL A 175 3.58 12.12 18.52
N VAL A 176 3.73 13.16 17.71
CA VAL A 176 3.12 13.21 16.37
C VAL A 176 3.71 12.11 15.47
N GLY A 177 5.01 11.82 15.54
CA GLY A 177 5.65 10.74 14.78
C GLY A 177 5.05 9.36 15.07
N ILE A 178 4.88 9.01 16.35
CA ILE A 178 4.24 7.75 16.76
C ILE A 178 2.78 7.71 16.32
N GLY A 179 2.01 8.78 16.56
CA GLY A 179 0.62 8.87 16.13
C GLY A 179 0.48 8.71 14.62
N ALA A 180 1.36 9.34 13.84
CA ALA A 180 1.37 9.24 12.39
C ALA A 180 1.66 7.82 11.90
N GLY A 181 2.59 7.09 12.53
CA GLY A 181 2.88 5.71 12.18
C GLY A 181 1.72 4.75 12.48
N CYS A 182 1.03 4.94 13.60
CA CYS A 182 -0.18 4.19 13.95
C CYS A 182 -1.34 4.42 12.98
N ILE A 183 -1.43 5.60 12.37
CA ILE A 183 -2.48 5.95 11.40
C ILE A 183 -2.13 5.53 9.98
N PHE A 184 -0.85 5.72 9.59
CA PHE A 184 -0.36 5.47 8.25
C PHE A 184 -0.57 4.02 7.83
N LEU A 185 -0.16 3.05 8.64
CA LEU A 185 -0.17 1.65 8.22
C LEU A 185 -1.61 1.12 7.96
N PRO A 186 -2.59 1.30 8.87
CA PRO A 186 -3.99 0.92 8.59
C PRO A 186 -4.56 1.58 7.32
N SER A 187 -4.18 2.83 7.04
CA SER A 187 -4.71 3.57 5.89
C SER A 187 -4.38 2.91 4.55
N ILE A 188 -3.19 2.29 4.44
CA ILE A 188 -2.76 1.61 3.21
C ILE A 188 -3.09 0.12 3.19
N THR A 189 -3.25 -0.54 4.34
CA THR A 189 -3.53 -1.98 4.40
C THR A 189 -4.99 -2.32 4.14
N VAL A 190 -5.93 -1.42 4.47
CA VAL A 190 -7.37 -1.66 4.28
C VAL A 190 -7.77 -1.58 2.82
N VAL A 191 -7.27 -0.59 2.08
CA VAL A 191 -7.75 -0.28 0.72
C VAL A 191 -7.62 -1.46 -0.24
N PRO A 192 -6.49 -2.17 -0.35
CA PRO A 192 -6.34 -3.29 -1.29
C PRO A 192 -7.33 -4.43 -1.11
N GLN A 193 -7.90 -4.58 0.10
CA GLN A 193 -8.86 -5.64 0.44
C GLN A 193 -10.23 -5.43 -0.23
N TRP A 194 -10.57 -4.17 -0.49
CA TRP A 194 -11.87 -3.78 -1.05
C TRP A 194 -11.90 -3.80 -2.58
N PHE A 195 -10.73 -3.87 -3.22
CA PHE A 195 -10.58 -3.84 -4.67
C PHE A 195 -10.01 -5.15 -5.20
N SER A 196 -10.28 -5.45 -6.48
CA SER A 196 -9.65 -6.58 -7.13
C SER A 196 -8.15 -6.33 -7.29
N PRO A 197 -7.30 -7.37 -7.36
CA PRO A 197 -5.84 -7.21 -7.47
C PRO A 197 -5.40 -6.27 -8.61
N GLN A 198 -6.16 -6.20 -9.71
CA GLN A 198 -5.88 -5.31 -10.83
C GLN A 198 -6.21 -3.83 -10.55
N ARG A 199 -7.13 -3.55 -9.61
CA ARG A 199 -7.61 -2.20 -9.27
C ARG A 199 -7.05 -1.68 -7.94
N SER A 200 -6.60 -2.55 -7.04
CA SER A 200 -5.97 -2.18 -5.76
C SER A 200 -4.79 -1.22 -5.91
N PRO A 201 -3.87 -1.37 -6.89
CA PRO A 201 -2.81 -0.41 -7.14
C PRO A 201 -3.29 1.01 -7.45
N LEU A 202 -4.36 1.11 -8.25
CA LEU A 202 -4.95 2.39 -8.64
C LEU A 202 -5.63 3.05 -7.44
N ALA A 203 -6.37 2.27 -6.63
CA ALA A 203 -6.99 2.77 -5.40
C ALA A 203 -5.95 3.26 -4.38
N LEU A 204 -4.85 2.53 -4.19
CA LEU A 204 -3.71 2.97 -3.39
C LEU A 204 -3.07 4.26 -3.95
N GLY A 205 -2.96 4.38 -5.27
CA GLY A 205 -2.50 5.60 -5.93
C GLY A 205 -3.38 6.81 -5.60
N ILE A 206 -4.70 6.64 -5.61
CA ILE A 206 -5.65 7.69 -5.19
C ILE A 206 -5.43 8.05 -3.71
N VAL A 207 -5.30 7.08 -2.83
CA VAL A 207 -5.02 7.33 -1.40
C VAL A 207 -3.70 8.09 -1.22
N ALA A 208 -2.66 7.74 -1.98
CA ALA A 208 -1.37 8.38 -1.92
C ALA A 208 -1.42 9.87 -2.28
N THR A 209 -2.35 10.29 -3.17
CA THR A 209 -2.55 11.71 -3.49
C THR A 209 -2.91 12.56 -2.26
N GLY A 210 -3.48 11.96 -1.21
CA GLY A 210 -3.75 12.63 0.07
C GLY A 210 -2.51 13.26 0.70
N SER A 211 -1.33 12.65 0.53
CA SER A 211 -0.05 13.19 1.02
C SER A 211 0.31 14.53 0.36
N SER A 212 0.00 14.67 -0.93
CA SER A 212 0.23 15.90 -1.68
C SER A 212 -0.80 16.97 -1.34
N ILE A 213 -2.08 16.59 -1.21
CA ILE A 213 -3.14 17.50 -0.76
C ILE A 213 -2.77 18.10 0.60
N GLY A 214 -2.37 17.27 1.57
CA GLY A 214 -1.94 17.72 2.89
C GLY A 214 -0.67 18.59 2.84
N GLY A 215 0.28 18.25 1.97
CA GLY A 215 1.50 19.03 1.75
C GLY A 215 1.28 20.40 1.12
N ILE A 216 0.09 20.69 0.58
CA ILE A 216 -0.30 22.03 0.09
C ILE A 216 -1.14 22.75 1.15
N ILE A 217 -2.14 22.06 1.69
CA ILE A 217 -3.12 22.65 2.61
C ILE A 217 -2.45 23.07 3.92
N PHE A 218 -1.65 22.20 4.55
CA PHE A 218 -1.12 22.49 5.88
C PHE A 218 -0.08 23.63 5.89
N PRO A 219 0.89 23.74 4.95
CA PRO A 219 1.80 24.88 4.92
C PRO A 219 1.07 26.20 4.61
N ALA A 220 0.08 26.16 3.70
CA ALA A 220 -0.71 27.34 3.37
C ALA A 220 -1.52 27.82 4.59
N MET A 221 -2.21 26.90 5.28
CA MET A 221 -2.91 27.19 6.54
C MET A 221 -1.95 27.73 7.60
N PHE A 222 -0.79 27.08 7.77
CA PHE A 222 0.22 27.50 8.73
C PHE A 222 0.65 28.94 8.48
N HIS A 223 1.06 29.27 7.25
CA HIS A 223 1.55 30.61 6.90
C HIS A 223 0.47 31.69 7.03
N SER A 224 -0.73 31.45 6.48
CA SER A 224 -1.83 32.43 6.53
C SER A 224 -2.27 32.75 7.97
N ILE A 225 -2.36 31.73 8.82
CA ILE A 225 -2.81 31.90 10.20
C ILE A 225 -1.66 32.44 11.06
N GLN A 226 -0.42 32.02 10.82
CA GLN A 226 0.74 32.51 11.56
C GLN A 226 0.96 34.02 11.39
N ILE A 227 0.63 34.59 10.23
CA ILE A 227 0.63 36.04 10.01
C ILE A 227 -0.49 36.75 10.81
N SER A 228 -1.62 36.09 11.03
CA SER A 228 -2.83 36.72 11.61
C SER A 228 -3.01 36.51 13.11
N ALA A 229 -2.61 35.35 13.66
CA ALA A 229 -3.01 34.88 14.99
C ALA A 229 -1.91 34.12 15.77
N ASP A 230 -0.64 34.25 15.36
CA ASP A 230 0.53 33.60 15.99
C ASP A 230 0.64 32.08 15.73
N PHE A 231 1.80 31.51 16.03
CA PHE A 231 2.17 30.11 15.85
C PHE A 231 1.22 29.15 16.58
N GLY A 232 0.90 29.46 17.85
CA GLY A 232 0.04 28.59 18.65
C GLY A 232 -1.32 28.37 18.00
N TRP A 233 -1.97 29.42 17.49
CA TRP A 233 -3.25 29.26 16.79
C TRP A 233 -3.09 28.59 15.42
N ALA A 234 -2.03 28.90 14.67
CA ALA A 234 -1.76 28.22 13.40
C ALA A 234 -1.71 26.70 13.57
N VAL A 235 -0.99 26.21 14.58
CA VAL A 235 -0.88 24.78 14.88
C VAL A 235 -2.20 24.20 15.42
N ARG A 236 -2.95 24.94 16.25
CA ARG A 236 -4.25 24.48 16.76
C ARG A 236 -5.29 24.29 15.65
N VAL A 237 -5.36 25.21 14.70
CA VAL A 237 -6.30 25.09 13.57
C VAL A 237 -5.94 23.86 12.73
N ILE A 238 -4.66 23.63 12.47
CA ILE A 238 -4.19 22.40 11.81
C ILE A 238 -4.57 21.16 12.64
N ALA A 239 -4.42 21.20 13.96
CA ALA A 239 -4.79 20.12 14.86
C ALA A 239 -6.30 19.82 14.82
N PHE A 240 -7.17 20.84 14.76
CA PHE A 240 -8.62 20.66 14.62
C PHE A 240 -9.01 20.03 13.29
N VAL A 241 -8.41 20.49 12.17
CA VAL A 241 -8.64 19.89 10.85
C VAL A 241 -8.16 18.44 10.81
N ALA A 242 -6.98 18.18 11.35
CA ALA A 242 -6.44 16.83 11.44
C ALA A 242 -7.30 15.91 12.33
N LEU A 243 -7.79 16.41 13.46
CA LEU A 243 -8.68 15.68 14.35
C LEU A 243 -9.99 15.32 13.64
N ALA A 244 -10.65 16.29 12.99
CA ALA A 244 -11.91 16.04 12.29
C ALA A 244 -11.76 15.00 11.18
N THR A 245 -10.70 15.12 10.39
CA THR A 245 -10.40 14.19 9.28
C THR A 245 -9.93 12.82 9.77
N ASN A 246 -9.19 12.74 10.88
CA ASN A 246 -8.83 11.48 11.54
C ASN A 246 -10.04 10.76 12.16
N VAL A 247 -10.95 11.51 12.80
CA VAL A 247 -12.20 10.96 13.35
C VAL A 247 -13.06 10.38 12.23
N PHE A 248 -13.19 11.12 11.12
CA PHE A 248 -13.89 10.61 9.94
C PHE A 248 -13.24 9.34 9.40
N GLY A 249 -11.93 9.36 9.15
CA GLY A 249 -11.20 8.19 8.64
C GLY A 249 -11.33 6.98 9.57
N THR A 250 -11.22 7.19 10.88
CA THR A 250 -11.33 6.14 11.90
C THR A 250 -12.74 5.55 11.99
N ALA A 251 -13.78 6.38 11.84
CA ALA A 251 -15.16 5.92 11.85
C ALA A 251 -15.53 5.11 10.59
N VAL A 252 -14.93 5.47 9.46
CA VAL A 252 -15.22 4.91 8.14
C VAL A 252 -14.48 3.60 7.87
N LEU A 253 -13.22 3.51 8.30
CA LEU A 253 -12.35 2.39 7.94
C LEU A 253 -12.89 1.06 8.47
N LYS A 254 -13.02 0.10 7.55
CA LYS A 254 -13.52 -1.25 7.83
C LYS A 254 -12.55 -2.29 7.29
N TYR A 255 -12.01 -3.09 8.21
CA TYR A 255 -11.16 -4.24 7.86
C TYR A 255 -12.03 -5.40 7.36
N GLN A 256 -11.65 -6.02 6.24
CA GLN A 256 -12.42 -7.11 5.63
C GLN A 256 -11.70 -8.45 5.63
N ALA A 257 -10.37 -8.47 5.77
CA ALA A 257 -9.63 -9.72 5.70
C ALA A 257 -9.89 -10.60 6.95
N PRO A 258 -10.00 -11.93 6.77
CA PRO A 258 -10.01 -12.85 7.90
C PRO A 258 -8.68 -12.76 8.64
N LEU A 259 -8.74 -12.78 9.97
CA LEU A 259 -7.55 -12.76 10.81
C LEU A 259 -6.73 -14.03 10.51
N PRO A 260 -5.43 -13.92 10.20
CA PRO A 260 -4.58 -15.09 9.99
C PRO A 260 -4.55 -15.97 11.26
N GLU A 261 -4.72 -17.28 11.10
CA GLU A 261 -4.68 -18.25 12.21
C GLU A 261 -3.31 -18.31 12.92
N HIS A 262 -2.24 -17.85 12.26
CA HIS A 262 -0.87 -17.95 12.76
C HIS A 262 -0.28 -16.57 13.02
N HIS A 263 0.18 -16.38 14.25
CA HIS A 263 0.88 -15.18 14.68
C HIS A 263 2.27 -15.15 14.03
N ARG A 264 2.56 -14.14 13.22
CA ARG A 264 3.89 -13.94 12.65
C ARG A 264 4.85 -13.38 13.70
N ALA A 265 6.09 -13.86 13.72
CA ALA A 265 7.14 -13.30 14.55
C ALA A 265 7.40 -11.83 14.18
N LEU A 266 7.67 -10.97 15.17
CA LEU A 266 7.90 -9.53 14.96
C LEU A 266 9.12 -9.25 14.07
N LEU A 267 10.11 -10.15 14.11
CA LEU A 267 11.36 -10.03 13.39
C LEU A 267 11.76 -11.41 12.87
N ASP A 268 11.55 -11.62 11.56
CA ASP A 268 12.10 -12.77 10.87
C ASP A 268 13.45 -12.41 10.25
N MET A 269 14.53 -12.78 10.95
CA MET A 269 15.91 -12.54 10.52
C MET A 269 16.30 -13.38 9.30
N SER A 270 15.47 -14.33 8.89
CA SER A 270 15.68 -15.14 7.69
C SER A 270 15.66 -14.28 6.43
N MET A 271 14.85 -13.22 6.41
CA MET A 271 14.77 -12.27 5.29
C MET A 271 16.08 -11.52 5.03
N LEU A 272 16.91 -11.30 6.05
CA LEU A 272 18.21 -10.62 5.89
C LEU A 272 19.24 -11.46 5.12
N LYS A 273 19.02 -12.78 5.03
CA LYS A 273 19.92 -13.70 4.31
C LYS A 273 19.63 -13.75 2.81
N GLU A 274 18.52 -13.17 2.37
CA GLU A 274 18.14 -13.12 0.96
C GLU A 274 19.09 -12.21 0.17
N ARG A 275 19.69 -12.75 -0.89
CA ARG A 275 20.74 -12.10 -1.71
C ARG A 275 20.33 -10.73 -2.25
N TYR A 276 19.04 -10.53 -2.50
CA TYR A 276 18.49 -9.31 -3.11
C TYR A 276 17.85 -8.35 -2.11
N PHE A 277 17.61 -8.78 -0.86
CA PHE A 277 16.91 -7.96 0.14
C PHE A 277 17.75 -6.77 0.61
N LEU A 278 19.02 -7.00 0.95
CA LEU A 278 19.94 -5.96 1.40
C LEU A 278 20.22 -4.89 0.31
N PRO A 279 20.53 -5.26 -0.96
CA PRO A 279 20.66 -4.29 -2.04
C PRO A 279 19.39 -3.47 -2.28
N LEU A 280 18.20 -4.07 -2.19
CA LEU A 280 16.93 -3.36 -2.33
C LEU A 280 16.74 -2.33 -1.21
N CYS A 281 17.04 -2.71 0.04
CA CYS A 281 16.97 -1.80 1.18
C CYS A 281 17.95 -0.62 1.03
N ALA A 282 19.18 -0.88 0.58
CA ALA A 282 20.18 0.16 0.33
C ALA A 282 19.74 1.11 -0.79
N ALA A 283 19.17 0.58 -1.88
CA ALA A 283 18.64 1.38 -2.97
C ALA A 283 17.45 2.26 -2.52
N LEU A 284 16.53 1.70 -1.73
CA LEU A 284 15.40 2.45 -1.16
C LEU A 284 15.88 3.54 -0.19
N TRP A 285 16.87 3.26 0.64
CA TRP A 285 17.47 4.25 1.52
C TRP A 285 18.12 5.39 0.74
N LEU A 286 18.92 5.10 -0.29
CA LEU A 286 19.52 6.12 -1.17
C LEU A 286 18.45 6.95 -1.89
N ALA A 287 17.41 6.31 -2.40
CA ALA A 287 16.31 6.99 -3.08
C ALA A 287 15.53 7.93 -2.14
N LEU A 288 15.24 7.48 -0.91
CA LEU A 288 14.57 8.30 0.10
C LEU A 288 15.45 9.46 0.57
N ALA A 289 16.75 9.23 0.78
CA ALA A 289 17.70 10.28 1.14
C ALA A 289 17.77 11.37 0.04
N GLY A 290 17.91 10.96 -1.22
CA GLY A 290 17.92 11.89 -2.35
C GLY A 290 16.62 12.66 -2.54
N LEU A 291 15.48 12.08 -2.13
CA LEU A 291 14.17 12.71 -2.24
C LEU A 291 13.88 13.71 -1.11
N TYR A 292 14.17 13.38 0.15
CA TYR A 292 13.79 14.21 1.31
C TYR A 292 14.71 15.40 1.56
N ILE A 293 16.01 15.29 1.23
CA ILE A 293 16.96 16.39 1.45
C ILE A 293 16.53 17.65 0.69
N PRO A 294 16.28 17.62 -0.64
CA PRO A 294 15.79 18.81 -1.34
C PRO A 294 14.46 19.30 -0.79
N ILE A 295 13.51 18.40 -0.49
CA ILE A 295 12.16 18.78 -0.02
C ILE A 295 12.22 19.60 1.26
N PHE A 296 13.08 19.25 2.23
CA PHE A 296 13.16 19.98 3.50
C PHE A 296 13.99 21.27 3.41
N PHE A 297 15.01 21.33 2.56
CA PHE A 297 15.95 22.47 2.51
C PHE A 297 15.64 23.50 1.41
N ILE A 298 14.81 23.18 0.41
CA ILE A 298 14.42 24.13 -0.64
C ILE A 298 13.75 25.40 -0.07
N PRO A 299 12.79 25.34 0.89
CA PRO A 299 12.18 26.55 1.46
C PRO A 299 13.18 27.48 2.15
N SER A 300 14.15 26.92 2.90
CA SER A 300 15.17 27.71 3.60
C SER A 300 16.20 28.31 2.64
N TYR A 301 16.58 27.59 1.59
CA TYR A 301 17.47 28.09 0.54
C TYR A 301 16.85 29.25 -0.27
N TYR A 302 15.54 29.19 -0.56
CA TYR A 302 14.88 30.29 -1.28
C TYR A 302 14.80 31.57 -0.43
N LEU A 303 14.48 31.43 0.86
CA LEU A 303 14.42 32.55 1.81
C LEU A 303 15.77 33.28 1.95
N SER A 304 16.90 32.57 1.78
CA SER A 304 18.22 33.20 1.80
C SER A 304 18.56 33.95 0.51
N LEU A 305 18.02 33.52 -0.64
CA LEU A 305 18.23 34.18 -1.94
C LEU A 305 17.31 35.38 -2.18
N SER A 306 16.10 35.41 -1.59
CA SER A 306 15.10 36.47 -1.83
C SER A 306 14.64 37.17 -0.53
N PRO A 307 15.50 37.94 0.16
CA PRO A 307 15.11 38.68 1.36
C PRO A 307 13.97 39.71 1.12
N SER A 308 13.86 40.22 -0.12
CA SER A 308 13.02 41.37 -0.48
C SER A 308 11.62 41.02 -1.03
N THR A 309 11.33 39.75 -1.31
CA THR A 309 10.06 39.30 -1.93
C THR A 309 9.06 38.77 -0.89
N SER A 310 9.24 39.12 0.37
CA SER A 310 8.40 38.65 1.49
C SER A 310 6.97 39.19 1.50
N GLN A 311 6.58 40.09 0.58
CA GLN A 311 5.23 40.69 0.59
C GLN A 311 4.51 40.76 -0.77
N GLY A 312 5.08 40.24 -1.87
CA GLY A 312 4.67 40.69 -3.21
C GLY A 312 3.71 39.83 -4.04
N SER A 313 3.67 38.50 -3.91
CA SER A 313 2.85 37.69 -4.83
C SER A 313 2.49 36.32 -4.26
N SER A 314 1.30 36.23 -3.68
CA SER A 314 0.68 34.97 -3.24
C SER A 314 0.68 33.88 -4.33
N SER A 315 0.73 34.27 -5.60
CA SER A 315 0.84 33.38 -6.77
C SER A 315 2.20 32.68 -6.90
N ALA A 316 3.31 33.35 -6.58
CA ALA A 316 4.65 32.76 -6.66
C ALA A 316 4.89 31.76 -5.52
N THR A 317 4.39 32.06 -4.32
CA THR A 317 4.41 31.15 -3.17
C THR A 317 3.54 29.91 -3.42
N LEU A 318 2.34 30.08 -4.00
CA LEU A 318 1.49 28.94 -4.35
C LEU A 318 2.10 28.09 -5.47
N ALA A 319 2.64 28.69 -6.54
CA ALA A 319 3.34 27.97 -7.59
C ALA A 319 4.53 27.17 -7.04
N PHE A 320 5.24 27.72 -6.06
CA PHE A 320 6.36 27.05 -5.37
C PHE A 320 5.93 25.82 -4.57
N TRP A 321 4.76 25.83 -3.93
CA TRP A 321 4.23 24.64 -3.26
C TRP A 321 3.62 23.66 -4.26
N LEU A 322 3.02 24.16 -5.35
CA LEU A 322 2.34 23.37 -6.38
C LEU A 322 3.30 22.61 -7.30
N VAL A 323 4.44 23.18 -7.70
CA VAL A 323 5.35 22.50 -8.66
C VAL A 323 5.97 21.22 -8.06
N PRO A 324 6.55 21.21 -6.85
CA PRO A 324 7.05 20.00 -6.22
C PRO A 324 5.93 19.02 -5.86
N THR A 325 4.74 19.50 -5.48
CA THR A 325 3.62 18.61 -5.14
C THR A 325 2.99 17.99 -6.38
N LEU A 326 2.84 18.72 -7.48
CA LEU A 326 2.44 18.18 -8.78
C LEU A 326 3.47 17.21 -9.33
N TRP A 327 4.77 17.53 -9.22
CA TRP A 327 5.84 16.58 -9.53
C TRP A 327 5.74 15.32 -8.68
N ARG A 328 5.47 15.44 -7.37
CA ARG A 328 5.27 14.29 -6.48
C ARG A 328 4.01 13.49 -6.79
N VAL A 329 2.89 14.13 -7.13
CA VAL A 329 1.67 13.44 -7.58
C VAL A 329 1.94 12.70 -8.88
N LEU A 330 2.63 13.32 -9.85
CA LEU A 330 3.00 12.70 -11.11
C LEU A 330 3.96 11.52 -10.89
N CYS A 331 5.01 11.69 -10.09
CA CYS A 331 5.90 10.61 -9.74
C CYS A 331 5.17 9.49 -9.01
N GLN A 332 4.33 9.75 -8.00
CA GLN A 332 3.63 8.69 -7.28
C GLN A 332 2.57 7.98 -8.14
N ALA A 333 1.87 8.72 -9.02
CA ALA A 333 0.90 8.17 -9.96
C ALA A 333 1.56 7.34 -11.07
N VAL A 334 2.77 7.71 -11.50
CA VAL A 334 3.56 6.97 -12.52
C VAL A 334 4.34 5.80 -11.88
N TRP A 335 4.86 5.98 -10.68
CA TRP A 335 5.73 5.02 -10.00
C TRP A 335 4.94 3.89 -9.35
N SER A 336 3.74 4.14 -8.80
CA SER A 336 2.92 3.09 -8.18
C SER A 336 2.55 1.96 -9.16
N PRO A 337 2.01 2.23 -10.37
CA PRO A 337 1.70 1.19 -11.34
C PRO A 337 2.96 0.56 -11.95
N THR A 338 4.01 1.34 -12.16
CA THR A 338 5.24 0.87 -12.84
C THR A 338 6.09 0.00 -11.93
N CYS A 339 6.29 0.39 -10.66
CA CYS A 339 6.96 -0.48 -9.68
C CYS A 339 6.15 -1.73 -9.37
N LEU A 340 4.83 -1.65 -9.28
CA LEU A 340 4.02 -2.85 -9.07
C LEU A 340 4.06 -3.77 -10.29
N ARG A 341 4.11 -3.23 -11.52
CA ARG A 341 4.36 -4.04 -12.73
C ARG A 341 5.76 -4.64 -12.74
N LEU A 342 6.80 -3.88 -12.42
CA LEU A 342 8.17 -4.38 -12.34
C LEU A 342 8.34 -5.44 -11.25
N LEU A 343 7.72 -5.26 -10.08
CA LEU A 343 7.66 -6.28 -9.03
C LEU A 343 6.87 -7.51 -9.48
N SER A 344 5.73 -7.32 -10.15
CA SER A 344 4.95 -8.45 -10.68
C SER A 344 5.72 -9.23 -11.76
N LEU A 345 6.46 -8.51 -12.61
CA LEU A 345 7.30 -9.09 -13.65
C LEU A 345 8.46 -9.85 -13.02
N ALA A 346 9.13 -9.25 -12.03
CA ALA A 346 10.18 -9.90 -11.25
C ALA A 346 9.69 -11.16 -10.53
N THR A 347 8.46 -11.16 -9.99
CA THR A 347 7.85 -12.36 -9.37
C THR A 347 7.38 -13.39 -10.40
N SER A 348 6.96 -12.97 -11.61
CA SER A 348 6.53 -13.88 -12.67
C SER A 348 7.69 -14.61 -13.34
N THR A 349 8.83 -13.94 -13.51
CA THR A 349 10.09 -14.58 -13.91
C THR A 349 10.57 -15.58 -12.87
N TRP A 350 10.20 -15.37 -11.61
CA TRP A 350 10.54 -16.21 -10.46
C TRP A 350 9.74 -17.52 -10.39
N SER A 351 8.52 -17.59 -10.94
CA SER A 351 7.74 -18.84 -10.96
C SER A 351 8.04 -19.73 -12.16
N SER A 352 8.88 -19.27 -13.08
CA SER A 352 9.26 -19.95 -14.33
C SER A 352 10.71 -20.44 -14.35
N SER A 353 11.43 -20.29 -13.24
CA SER A 353 12.79 -20.81 -13.00
C SER A 353 12.74 -21.70 -11.76
#